data_AF-J0Q7B6-F1
#
_entry.id   AF-J0Q7B6-F1
#
_cell.length_a   1.000
_cell.length_b   1.000
_cell.length_c   1.000
_cell.angle_alpha   90.00
_cell.angle_beta   90.00
_cell.angle_gamma   90.00
#
_symmetry.space_group_name_H-M   'P 1'
#
loop_
_entity.id
_entity.type
_entity.pdbx_description
1 polymer ?
#
loop_
_entity_poly.entity_id
_entity_poly.type
_entity_poly.pdbx_seq_one_letter_code
_entity_poly.pdbx_strand_id
1 'polypeptide(L)' 'MNFIMFTQLFNHIDNATKTYVTEISSKAIITITPFVSIGLTIAFIIYGWLVMRGAIDMPVSEFLSRCLRISIITSIALTT' A
#
# COMPACT_ATOMS: atom_id res chain seq x y z
N MET A 1 41.22 -0.34 -25.86
CA MET A 1 40.33 0.69 -25.28
C MET A 1 38.99 0.66 -26.04
N ASN A 2 37.99 -0.11 -25.61
CA ASN A 2 36.58 0.09 -26.02
C ASN A 2 35.55 -0.75 -25.22
N PHE A 3 35.81 -1.07 -23.94
CA PHE A 3 34.84 -1.83 -23.13
C PHE A 3 33.87 -0.94 -22.34
N ILE A 4 34.16 0.36 -22.24
CA ILE A 4 33.43 1.31 -21.40
C ILE A 4 32.08 1.69 -22.01
N MET A 5 32.00 1.75 -23.36
CA MET A 5 30.79 2.09 -24.10
C MET A 5 29.68 1.03 -23.91
N PHE A 6 30.04 -0.25 -23.96
CA PHE A 6 29.09 -1.34 -23.73
C PHE A 6 28.56 -1.37 -22.29
N THR A 7 29.42 -1.10 -21.30
CA THR A 7 29.02 -1.03 -19.89
C THR A 7 28.12 0.17 -19.62
N GLN A 8 28.39 1.33 -20.22
CA GLN A 8 27.54 2.51 -20.11
C GLN A 8 26.17 2.28 -20.75
N LEU A 9 26.12 1.63 -21.93
CA LEU A 9 24.87 1.29 -22.60
C LEU A 9 24.05 0.29 -21.77
N PHE A 10 24.68 -0.76 -21.24
CA PHE A 10 24.02 -1.72 -20.35
C PHE A 10 23.48 -1.06 -19.09
N ASN A 11 24.24 -0.17 -18.46
CA ASN A 11 23.78 0.58 -17.29
C ASN A 11 22.60 1.51 -17.62
N HIS A 12 22.59 2.10 -18.82
CA HIS A 12 21.47 2.94 -19.25
C HIS A 12 20.20 2.13 -19.51
N ILE A 13 20.34 0.96 -20.13
CA ILE A 13 19.23 0.03 -20.38
C ILE A 13 18.72 -0.55 -19.06
N ASP A 14 19.60 -0.93 -18.14
CA ASP A 14 19.23 -1.48 -16.82
C ASP A 14 18.54 -0.41 -15.96
N ASN A 15 19.03 0.84 -16.01
CA ASN A 15 18.39 1.96 -15.33
C ASN A 15 17.03 2.30 -15.95
N ALA A 16 16.92 2.34 -17.28
CA ALA A 16 15.64 2.58 -17.95
C ALA A 16 14.62 1.47 -17.65
N THR A 17 15.07 0.21 -17.61
CA THR A 17 14.22 -0.94 -17.29
C THR A 17 13.75 -0.89 -15.83
N LYS A 18 14.65 -0.56 -14.90
CA LYS A 18 14.30 -0.34 -13.49
C LYS A 18 13.31 0.81 -13.35
N THR A 19 13.56 1.96 -13.97
CA THR A 19 12.64 3.10 -13.96
C THR A 19 11.28 2.70 -14.52
N TYR A 20 11.22 1.94 -15.61
CA TYR A 20 9.96 1.52 -16.21
C TYR A 20 9.15 0.59 -15.29
N VAL A 21 9.80 -0.39 -14.67
CA VAL A 21 9.15 -1.31 -13.71
C VAL A 21 8.70 -0.57 -12.45
N THR A 22 9.53 0.35 -11.94
CA THR A 22 9.20 1.19 -10.78
C THR A 22 8.04 2.13 -11.11
N GLU A 23 8.03 2.78 -12.27
CA GLU A 23 6.95 3.69 -12.67
C GLU A 23 5.61 2.97 -12.82
N ILE A 24 5.60 1.76 -13.40
CA ILE A 24 4.38 0.94 -13.50
C ILE A 24 3.88 0.57 -12.11
N SER A 25 4.78 0.14 -11.22
CA SER A 25 4.45 -0.23 -9.85
C SER A 25 3.89 0.96 -9.08
N SER A 26 4.55 2.12 -9.12
CA SER A 26 4.09 3.34 -8.47
C SER A 26 2.76 3.84 -9.05
N LYS A 27 2.53 3.78 -10.37
CA LYS A 27 1.24 4.13 -10.97
C LYS A 27 0.10 3.22 -10.52
N ALA A 28 0.35 1.92 -10.41
CA ALA A 28 -0.64 0.97 -9.91
C ALA A 28 -1.03 1.29 -8.47
N ILE A 29 -0.04 1.60 -7.62
CA ILE A 29 -0.26 1.96 -6.22
C ILE A 29 -1.07 3.25 -6.12
N ILE A 30 -0.66 4.32 -6.80
CA ILE A 30 -1.39 5.60 -6.81
C ILE A 30 -2.85 5.40 -7.20
N THR A 31 -3.12 4.49 -8.14
CA THR A 31 -4.48 4.19 -8.60
C THR A 31 -5.29 3.43 -7.54
N ILE A 32 -4.67 2.50 -6.80
CA ILE A 32 -5.34 1.64 -5.80
C ILE A 32 -5.50 2.35 -4.45
N THR A 33 -4.57 3.24 -4.08
CA THR A 33 -4.58 4.00 -2.81
C THR A 33 -5.94 4.62 -2.46
N PRO A 34 -6.62 5.39 -3.35
CA PRO A 34 -7.90 6.00 -2.99
C PRO A 34 -8.99 4.96 -2.70
N PHE A 35 -9.04 3.85 -3.44
CA PHE A 35 -10.02 2.78 -3.20
C PHE A 35 -9.80 2.09 -1.87
N VAL A 36 -8.55 1.77 -1.54
CA VAL A 36 -8.20 1.15 -0.25
C VAL A 36 -8.52 2.09 0.90
N SER A 37 -8.19 3.38 0.78
CA SER A 37 -8.47 4.38 1.82
C SER A 37 -9.98 4.53 2.10
N ILE A 38 -10.78 4.67 1.04
CA ILE A 38 -12.25 4.79 1.14
C ILE A 38 -12.84 3.49 1.71
N GLY A 39 -12.44 2.33 1.18
CA GLY A 39 -12.92 1.03 1.63
C GLY A 39 -12.59 0.77 3.11
N LEU A 40 -11.38 1.12 3.54
CA LEU A 40 -10.94 0.98 4.92
C LEU A 40 -11.74 1.91 5.86
N THR A 41 -11.99 3.15 5.43
CA THR A 41 -12.78 4.11 6.22
C THR A 41 -14.21 3.61 6.42
N ILE A 42 -14.85 3.11 5.34
CA ILE A 42 -16.19 2.54 5.41
C ILE A 42 -16.22 1.30 6.31
N ALA A 43 -15.21 0.41 6.18
CA ALA A 43 -15.09 -0.77 7.02
C ALA A 43 -14.99 -0.40 8.50
N PHE A 44 -14.16 0.58 8.86
CA PHE A 44 -14.04 1.04 10.25
C PHE A 44 -15.34 1.66 10.78
N ILE A 45 -16.07 2.44 9.98
CA ILE A 45 -17.35 3.04 10.39
C ILE A 45 -18.40 1.96 10.64
N ILE A 46 -18.58 1.03 9.69
CA ILE A 46 -19.58 -0.05 9.81
C ILE A 46 -19.26 -0.95 11.00
N TYR A 47 -18.00 -1.32 11.16
CA TYR A 47 -17.57 -2.22 12.23
C TYR A 47 -17.67 -1.55 13.61
N GLY A 48 -17.29 -0.27 13.71
CA GLY A 48 -17.48 0.53 14.93
C GLY A 48 -18.95 0.69 15.29
N TRP A 49 -19.83 0.90 14.31
CA TRP A 49 -21.28 0.96 14.50
C TRP A 49 -21.84 -0.36 15.04
N LEU A 50 -21.40 -1.51 14.50
CA LEU A 50 -21.84 -2.83 14.96
C LEU A 50 -21.39 -3.13 16.40
N VAL A 51 -20.19 -2.69 16.79
CA VAL A 51 -19.68 -2.79 18.16
C VAL A 51 -20.48 -1.90 19.11
N MET A 52 -20.76 -0.64 18.74
CA MET A 52 -21.61 0.26 19.54
C MET A 52 -23.04 -0.25 19.70
N ARG A 53 -23.58 -0.94 18.68
CA ARG A 53 -24.92 -1.55 18.74
C ARG A 53 -24.96 -2.81 19.62
N GLY A 54 -23.84 -3.25 20.18
CA GLY A 54 -23.75 -4.45 20.99
C GLY A 54 -24.07 -5.74 20.24
N ALA A 55 -24.11 -5.70 18.90
CA ALA A 55 -24.34 -6.90 18.07
C ALA A 55 -23.09 -7.80 18.00
N ILE A 56 -21.95 -7.27 18.44
CA ILE A 56 -20.66 -7.95 18.49
C ILE A 56 -20.13 -7.77 19.92
N ASP A 57 -20.00 -8.87 20.67
CA ASP A 57 -19.38 -8.92 22.00
C ASP A 57 -17.85 -8.77 21.93
N MET A 58 -17.36 -7.72 21.27
CA MET A 58 -15.95 -7.35 21.32
C MET A 58 -15.78 -6.04 22.08
N PRO A 59 -14.89 -5.98 23.09
CA PRO A 59 -14.57 -4.73 23.75
C PRO A 59 -13.93 -3.76 22.74
N VAL A 60 -14.26 -2.47 22.86
CA VAL A 60 -13.78 -1.41 21.95
C VAL A 60 -12.25 -1.36 21.86
N SER A 61 -11.54 -1.78 22.92
CA SER A 61 -10.07 -1.91 22.94
C SER A 61 -9.53 -2.91 21.92
N GLU A 62 -10.20 -4.05 21.73
CA GLU A 62 -9.83 -5.07 20.75
C GLU A 62 -10.06 -4.58 19.31
N PHE A 63 -11.16 -3.85 19.08
CA PHE A 63 -11.42 -3.20 17.80
C PHE A 63 -10.32 -2.19 17.45
N LEU A 64 -9.93 -1.34 18.40
CA LEU A 64 -8.87 -0.36 18.19
C LEU A 64 -7.53 -1.02 17.84
N SER A 65 -7.16 -2.08 18.54
CA SER A 65 -5.94 -2.87 18.26
C SER A 65 -5.95 -3.45 16.84
N ARG A 66 -7.10 -3.97 16.39
CA ARG A 66 -7.28 -4.45 15.02
C ARG A 66 -7.15 -3.33 13.99
N CYS A 67 -7.79 -2.18 14.21
CA CYS A 67 -7.69 -1.02 13.31
C CYS A 67 -6.25 -0.52 13.18
N LEU A 68 -5.51 -0.45 14.28
CA LEU A 68 -4.09 -0.07 14.28
C LEU A 68 -3.24 -1.05 13.45
N ARG A 69 -3.41 -2.36 13.67
CA ARG A 69 -2.69 -3.37 12.87
C ARG A 69 -3.00 -3.25 11.37
N ILE A 70 -4.28 -3.10 11.02
CA ILE A 70 -4.69 -2.99 9.62
C ILE A 70 -4.09 -1.72 9.00
N SER A 71 -4.15 -0.57 9.70
CA SER A 71 -3.55 0.71 9.28
C SER A 71 -2.04 0.62 9.01
N ILE A 72 -1.31 -0.07 9.88
CA ILE A 72 0.14 -0.28 9.72
C ILE A 72 0.42 -1.15 8.49
N ILE A 73 -0.32 -2.25 8.32
CA ILE A 73 -0.16 -3.15 7.18
C ILE A 73 -0.48 -2.42 5.87
N THR A 74 -1.57 -1.65 5.80
CA THR A 74 -1.90 -0.86 4.60
C THR A 74 -0.88 0.23 4.33
N SER A 75 -0.33 0.88 5.36
CA SER A 75 0.72 1.91 5.17
C SER A 75 1.97 1.31 4.55
N ILE A 76 2.39 0.12 5.02
CA ILE A 76 3.55 -0.59 4.45
C ILE A 76 3.23 -1.05 3.01
N ALA A 77 2.02 -1.56 2.76
CA ALA A 77 1.62 -2.00 1.43
C ALA A 77 1.52 -0.87 0.39
N LEU A 78 1.22 0.36 0.84
CA LEU A 78 1.08 1.54 -0.01
C LEU A 78 2.39 2.33 -0.17
N THR A 79 3.43 1.99 0.60
CA THR A 79 4.74 2.66 0.53
C THR A 79 5.71 1.81 -0.29
N THR A 80 5.69 1.98 -1.62
CA THR A 80 6.80 1.62 -2.52
C THR A 80 6.97 2.64 -3.63
#